data_AF-A0A435D1C7-F1
#
_entry.id   AF-A0A435D1C7-F1
#
_cell.length_a   1.000
_cell.length_b   1.000
_cell.length_c   1.000
_cell.angle_alpha   90.00
_cell.angle_beta   90.00
_cell.angle_gamma   90.00
#
_symmetry.space_group_name_H-M   'P 1'
#
loop_
_entity.id
_entity.type
_entity.pdbx_description
1 polymer ?
#
loop_
_entity_poly.entity_id
_entity_poly.type
_entity_poly.pdbx_seq_one_letter_code
_entity_poly.pdbx_strand_id
1 'polypeptide(L)'
;MNVFLARYARQSHEQNATKTYCAIETARPGRILGFYSIAPSAVDHAAVPARMTKGLARHNVPGFLLARIATDRSTAGQGLGGQLLAAAARRCLRLVTEGGGILLIIDAKNQRAADWYASFGAEHLQGQPQGQPLRLVIHLATFAADLRAAGHL
;
A
#
# COMPACT_ATOMS: atom_id res chain seq x y z
N MET A 1 11.21 9.81 5.82
CA MET A 1 9.74 9.84 5.91
C MET A 1 9.24 11.23 6.31
N ASN A 2 9.78 11.82 7.39
CA ASN A 2 9.40 13.17 7.85
C ASN A 2 9.63 14.26 6.78
N VAL A 3 10.80 14.25 6.12
CA VAL A 3 11.10 15.19 5.03
C VAL A 3 10.08 15.08 3.89
N PHE A 4 9.69 13.85 3.53
CA PHE A 4 8.68 13.63 2.49
C PHE A 4 7.33 14.25 2.88
N LEU A 5 6.85 13.97 4.09
CA LEU A 5 5.58 14.50 4.56
C LEU A 5 5.59 16.04 4.59
N ALA A 6 6.68 16.64 5.10
CA ALA A 6 6.78 18.09 5.27
C ALA A 6 6.97 18.86 3.96
N ARG A 7 7.68 18.28 2.97
CA ARG A 7 8.10 19.01 1.76
C ARG A 7 7.40 18.59 0.47
N TYR A 8 7.04 17.31 0.34
CA TYR A 8 6.64 16.75 -0.96
C TYR A 8 5.21 16.21 -0.97
N ALA A 9 4.69 15.70 0.16
CA ALA A 9 3.41 14.99 0.18
C ALA A 9 2.23 15.80 -0.36
N ARG A 10 2.09 17.08 0.03
CA ARG A 10 1.01 17.96 -0.44
C ARG A 10 1.16 18.28 -1.93
N GLN A 11 2.35 18.69 -2.35
CA GLN A 11 2.62 19.02 -3.75
C GLN A 11 2.36 17.81 -4.67
N SER A 12 2.86 16.63 -4.30
CA SER A 12 2.59 15.40 -5.05
C SER A 12 1.10 15.02 -5.06
N HIS A 13 0.36 15.32 -3.99
CA HIS A 13 -1.10 15.15 -3.92
C HIS A 13 -1.83 16.05 -4.91
N GLU A 14 -1.51 17.34 -4.91
CA GLU A 14 -2.13 18.36 -5.77
C GLU A 14 -1.81 18.11 -7.25
N GLN A 15 -0.59 17.67 -7.56
CA GLN A 15 -0.15 17.34 -8.92
C GLN A 15 -0.60 15.97 -9.41
N ASN A 16 -1.39 15.23 -8.61
CA ASN A 16 -1.84 13.86 -8.92
C ASN A 16 -0.73 12.81 -9.11
N ALA A 17 0.51 13.11 -8.74
CA ALA A 17 1.63 12.16 -8.81
C ALA A 17 1.47 11.00 -7.81
N THR A 18 0.96 11.30 -6.61
CA THR A 18 0.53 10.31 -5.61
C THR A 18 -0.65 10.89 -4.84
N LYS A 19 -1.49 10.07 -4.19
CA LYS A 19 -2.51 10.57 -3.26
C LYS A 19 -2.14 10.21 -1.83
N THR A 20 -1.81 11.24 -1.05
CA THR A 20 -1.48 11.12 0.38
C THR A 20 -2.70 11.34 1.26
N TYR A 21 -2.86 10.49 2.29
CA TYR A 21 -3.91 10.56 3.29
C TYR A 21 -3.31 10.47 4.68
N CYS A 22 -3.83 11.25 5.63
CA CYS A 22 -3.33 11.36 6.99
C CYS A 22 -4.33 10.82 8.00
N ALA A 23 -3.84 10.11 9.02
CA ALA A 23 -4.56 9.92 10.28
C ALA A 23 -4.28 11.12 11.18
N ILE A 24 -5.35 11.80 11.60
CA ILE A 24 -5.30 13.02 12.39
C ILE A 24 -5.83 12.71 13.80
N GLU A 25 -5.18 13.26 14.82
CA GLU A 25 -5.66 13.14 16.20
C GLU A 25 -6.95 13.95 16.38
N THR A 26 -8.03 13.29 16.84
CA THR A 26 -9.34 13.93 17.02
C THR A 26 -9.29 15.13 17.96
N ALA A 27 -8.57 15.00 19.09
CA ALA A 27 -8.46 16.05 20.09
C ALA A 27 -7.61 17.25 19.63
N ARG A 28 -6.73 17.08 18.62
CA ARG A 28 -5.87 18.13 18.07
C ARG A 28 -5.80 17.98 16.55
N PRO A 29 -6.76 18.56 15.79
CA PRO A 29 -6.90 18.37 14.34
C PRO A 29 -5.70 18.76 13.46
N GLY A 30 -4.67 19.42 14.01
CA GLY A 30 -3.40 19.69 13.31
C GLY A 30 -2.33 18.60 13.50
N ARG A 31 -2.55 17.63 14.39
CA ARG A 31 -1.56 16.60 14.73
C ARG A 31 -1.74 15.37 13.85
N ILE A 32 -0.78 15.14 12.97
CA ILE A 32 -0.70 13.94 12.13
C ILE A 32 -0.09 12.80 12.94
N LEU A 33 -0.86 11.72 13.12
CA LEU A 33 -0.43 10.49 13.80
C LEU A 33 0.14 9.45 12.84
N GLY A 34 -0.09 9.61 11.54
CA GLY A 34 0.43 8.74 10.52
C GLY A 34 -0.12 9.10 9.16
N PHE A 35 0.46 8.54 8.11
CA PHE A 35 0.03 8.79 6.75
C PHE A 35 0.38 7.61 5.83
N TYR A 36 -0.30 7.56 4.69
CA TYR A 36 0.10 6.73 3.56
C TYR A 36 -0.08 7.48 2.24
N SER A 37 0.66 7.06 1.22
CA SER A 37 0.55 7.58 -0.14
C SER A 37 0.39 6.42 -1.13
N ILE A 38 -0.59 6.52 -2.02
CA ILE A 38 -0.83 5.56 -3.10
C ILE A 38 -0.65 6.18 -4.48
N ALA A 39 -0.26 5.38 -5.46
CA ALA A 39 -0.21 5.78 -6.87
C ALA A 39 -0.53 4.58 -7.78
N PRO A 40 -1.14 4.78 -8.96
CA PRO A 40 -1.28 3.72 -9.95
C PRO A 40 0.08 3.12 -10.33
N SER A 41 0.16 1.82 -10.53
CA SER A 41 1.39 1.14 -10.91
C SER A 41 1.08 -0.20 -11.56
N ALA A 42 2.12 -0.87 -12.06
CA ALA A 42 2.03 -2.23 -12.55
C ALA A 42 3.38 -2.93 -12.36
N VAL A 43 3.36 -4.25 -12.32
CA VAL A 43 4.56 -5.10 -12.23
C VAL A 43 4.53 -6.14 -13.34
N ASP A 44 5.69 -6.63 -13.73
CA ASP A 44 5.80 -7.67 -14.75
C ASP A 44 5.01 -8.92 -14.31
N HIS A 45 4.18 -9.45 -15.20
CA HIS A 45 3.45 -10.69 -15.01
C HIS A 45 4.36 -11.85 -14.58
N ALA A 46 5.53 -11.97 -15.18
CA ALA A 46 6.47 -13.05 -14.88
C ALA A 46 7.04 -12.96 -13.46
N ALA A 47 7.01 -11.78 -12.85
CA ALA A 47 7.50 -11.56 -11.48
C ALA A 47 6.42 -11.81 -10.42
N VAL A 48 5.13 -11.82 -10.78
CA VAL A 48 4.05 -11.98 -9.79
C VAL A 48 3.85 -13.47 -9.47
N PRO A 49 3.68 -13.84 -8.18
CA PRO A 49 3.35 -15.22 -7.81
C PRO A 49 2.18 -15.78 -8.61
N ALA A 50 2.36 -16.95 -9.23
CA ALA A 50 1.43 -17.53 -10.20
C ALA A 50 -0.02 -17.65 -9.72
N ARG A 51 -0.23 -17.80 -8.40
CA ARG A 51 -1.57 -17.83 -7.81
C ARG A 51 -2.35 -16.52 -7.95
N MET A 52 -1.67 -15.38 -8.01
CA MET A 52 -2.30 -14.06 -8.18
C MET A 52 -2.55 -13.70 -9.65
N THR A 53 -1.90 -14.40 -10.59
CA THR A 53 -2.04 -14.16 -12.04
C THR A 53 -2.82 -15.23 -12.78
N LYS A 54 -3.31 -16.25 -12.07
CA LYS A 54 -4.08 -17.34 -12.67
C LYS A 54 -5.30 -16.79 -13.42
N GLY A 55 -5.35 -17.07 -14.73
CA GLY A 55 -6.44 -16.65 -15.61
C GLY A 55 -6.28 -15.23 -16.19
N LEU A 56 -5.21 -14.51 -15.86
CA LEU A 56 -4.91 -13.20 -16.46
C LEU A 56 -4.16 -13.35 -17.79
N ALA A 57 -4.35 -12.38 -18.68
CA ALA A 57 -3.50 -12.22 -19.85
C ALA A 57 -2.06 -11.92 -19.43
N ARG A 58 -1.08 -12.33 -20.25
CA ARG A 58 0.37 -12.15 -20.00
C ARG A 58 0.85 -10.72 -20.32
N HIS A 59 0.24 -9.74 -19.68
CA HIS A 59 0.67 -8.33 -19.67
C HIS A 59 0.99 -7.90 -18.23
N ASN A 60 1.63 -6.75 -18.06
CA ASN A 60 1.90 -6.20 -16.74
C ASN A 60 0.65 -6.22 -15.86
N VAL A 61 0.80 -6.73 -14.64
CA VAL A 61 -0.31 -6.91 -13.70
C VAL A 61 -0.57 -5.58 -13.01
N PRO A 62 -1.76 -4.97 -13.19
CA PRO A 62 -2.05 -3.64 -12.69
C PRO A 62 -2.29 -3.65 -11.18
N GLY A 63 -1.96 -2.54 -10.54
CA GLY A 63 -2.18 -2.34 -9.12
C GLY A 63 -1.91 -0.92 -8.67
N PHE A 64 -1.70 -0.77 -7.37
CA PHE A 64 -1.40 0.51 -6.75
C PHE A 64 -0.15 0.37 -5.89
N LEU A 65 0.83 1.24 -6.11
CA LEU A 65 2.02 1.33 -5.29
C LEU A 65 1.68 2.03 -3.97
N LEU A 66 1.91 1.36 -2.85
CA LEU A 66 1.99 1.97 -1.53
C LEU A 66 3.34 2.69 -1.41
N ALA A 67 3.42 3.85 -2.03
CA ALA A 67 4.67 4.61 -2.18
C ALA A 67 5.28 4.99 -0.82
N ARG A 68 4.42 5.27 0.17
CA ARG A 68 4.81 5.63 1.53
C ARG A 68 3.78 5.13 2.53
N ILE A 69 4.24 4.70 3.69
CA ILE A 69 3.42 4.53 4.89
C ILE A 69 4.30 4.80 6.12
N ALA A 70 3.75 5.51 7.10
CA ALA A 70 4.39 5.68 8.39
C ALA A 70 3.40 6.11 9.46
N THR A 71 3.77 5.79 10.70
CA THR A 71 3.09 6.24 11.91
C THR A 71 4.04 7.09 12.73
N ASP A 72 3.47 7.99 13.54
CA ASP A 72 4.19 8.71 14.56
C ASP A 72 4.70 7.73 15.63
N ARG A 73 5.88 8.00 16.17
CA ARG A 73 6.54 7.12 17.15
C ARG A 73 5.70 6.93 18.42
N SER A 74 4.89 7.91 18.81
CA SER A 74 4.01 7.81 19.98
C SER A 74 2.87 6.79 19.81
N THR A 75 2.60 6.35 18.57
CA THR A 75 1.55 5.38 18.24
C THR A 75 2.11 4.00 17.89
N ALA A 76 3.43 3.80 18.04
CA ALA A 76 4.07 2.53 17.75
C ALA A 76 3.48 1.41 18.63
N GLY A 77 3.18 0.27 18.02
CA GLY A 77 2.59 -0.88 18.71
C GLY A 77 1.09 -0.78 18.99
N GLN A 78 0.43 0.35 18.68
CA GLN A 78 -1.00 0.56 18.94
C GLN A 78 -1.90 0.18 17.75
N GLY A 79 -1.37 -0.57 16.77
CA GLY A 79 -2.13 -1.03 15.60
C GLY A 79 -2.39 0.00 14.51
N LEU A 80 -2.01 1.28 14.68
CA LEU A 80 -2.28 2.33 13.69
C LEU A 80 -1.71 2.01 12.29
N GLY A 81 -0.53 1.37 12.23
CA GLY A 81 0.06 0.97 10.94
C GLY A 81 -0.82 0.00 10.15
N GLY A 82 -1.41 -0.99 10.83
CA GLY A 82 -2.35 -1.94 10.21
C GLY A 82 -3.64 -1.25 9.76
N GLN A 83 -4.16 -0.32 10.56
CA GLN A 83 -5.32 0.49 10.19
C GLN A 83 -5.06 1.36 8.96
N LEU A 84 -3.86 1.98 8.85
CA LEU A 84 -3.46 2.74 7.67
C LEU A 84 -3.34 1.85 6.43
N LEU A 85 -2.78 0.64 6.56
CA LEU A 85 -2.68 -0.32 5.47
C LEU A 85 -4.06 -0.77 4.98
N ALA A 86 -4.97 -1.13 5.89
CA ALA A 86 -6.35 -1.47 5.56
C ALA A 86 -7.09 -0.29 4.93
N ALA A 87 -6.87 0.94 5.42
CA ALA A 87 -7.43 2.14 4.83
C ALA A 87 -6.91 2.40 3.41
N ALA A 88 -5.63 2.13 3.15
CA ALA A 88 -5.04 2.21 1.81
C ALA A 88 -5.63 1.16 0.86
N ALA A 89 -5.70 -0.10 1.30
CA ALA A 89 -6.30 -1.20 0.52
C ALA A 89 -7.77 -0.93 0.20
N ARG A 90 -8.56 -0.49 1.19
CA ARG A 90 -9.96 -0.06 1.01
C ARG A 90 -10.08 1.02 -0.06
N ARG A 91 -9.17 1.98 -0.06
CA ARG A 91 -9.19 3.09 -1.01
C ARG A 91 -8.82 2.62 -2.41
N CYS A 92 -7.87 1.70 -2.54
CA CYS A 92 -7.55 1.04 -3.80
C CYS A 92 -8.73 0.21 -4.32
N LEU A 93 -9.39 -0.56 -3.46
CA LEU A 93 -10.59 -1.35 -3.81
C LEU A 93 -11.79 -0.52 -4.30
N ARG A 94 -11.83 0.79 -4.00
CA ARG A 94 -12.79 1.70 -4.61
C ARG A 94 -12.35 2.24 -5.96
N LEU A 95 -11.04 2.30 -6.23
CA LEU A 95 -10.50 2.75 -7.51
C LEU A 95 -10.58 1.66 -8.58
N VAL A 96 -10.48 0.38 -8.17
CA VAL A 96 -10.49 -0.75 -9.13
C VAL A 96 -11.79 -0.89 -9.90
N THR A 97 -12.92 -0.38 -9.38
CA THR A 97 -14.23 -0.46 -10.04
C THR A 97 -14.30 0.40 -11.30
N GLU A 98 -13.43 1.42 -11.42
CA GLU A 98 -13.37 2.31 -12.58
C GLU A 98 -12.09 2.14 -13.39
N GLY A 99 -10.95 1.93 -12.73
CA GLY A 99 -9.62 1.92 -13.36
C GLY A 99 -8.92 0.55 -13.40
N GLY A 100 -9.53 -0.50 -12.82
CA GLY A 100 -8.89 -1.79 -12.66
C GLY A 100 -7.71 -1.77 -11.67
N GLY A 101 -7.06 -2.92 -11.51
CA GLY A 101 -5.97 -3.14 -10.56
C GLY A 101 -6.30 -4.26 -9.57
N ILE A 102 -5.35 -5.16 -9.34
CA ILE A 102 -5.58 -6.31 -8.44
C ILE A 102 -4.54 -6.40 -7.32
N LEU A 103 -3.44 -5.65 -7.44
CA LEU A 103 -2.32 -5.68 -6.50
C LEU A 103 -2.22 -4.39 -5.69
N LEU A 104 -1.84 -4.53 -4.42
CA LEU A 104 -1.14 -3.49 -3.67
C LEU A 104 0.36 -3.79 -3.72
N ILE A 105 1.12 -2.95 -4.41
CA ILE A 105 2.56 -3.11 -4.63
C ILE A 105 3.32 -2.33 -3.56
N ILE A 106 4.36 -2.92 -2.99
CA ILE A 106 5.07 -2.39 -1.83
C ILE A 106 6.56 -2.49 -2.06
N ASP A 107 7.31 -1.40 -1.89
CA ASP A 107 8.76 -1.43 -1.78
C ASP A 107 9.14 -1.40 -0.28
N ALA A 108 9.40 -2.57 0.30
CA ALA A 108 9.77 -2.66 1.70
C ALA A 108 11.19 -2.13 1.91
N LYS A 109 11.34 -1.29 2.94
CA LYS A 109 12.61 -0.63 3.26
C LYS A 109 13.70 -1.61 3.71
N ASN A 110 13.30 -2.68 4.39
CA ASN A 110 14.20 -3.70 4.95
C ASN A 110 13.41 -4.98 5.25
N GLN A 111 14.11 -6.04 5.64
CA GLN A 111 13.50 -7.34 5.91
C GLN A 111 12.42 -7.26 7.00
N ARG A 112 12.67 -6.52 8.08
CA ARG A 112 11.65 -6.30 9.14
C ARG A 112 10.35 -5.72 8.58
N ALA A 113 10.43 -4.78 7.64
CA ALA A 113 9.24 -4.23 7.00
C ALA A 113 8.59 -5.27 6.08
N ALA A 114 9.38 -6.04 5.33
CA ALA A 114 8.88 -7.13 4.48
C ALA A 114 8.11 -8.16 5.31
N ASP A 115 8.66 -8.61 6.44
CA ASP A 115 8.02 -9.55 7.36
C ASP A 115 6.72 -8.98 7.95
N TRP A 116 6.71 -7.67 8.28
CA TRP A 116 5.49 -7.00 8.71
C TRP A 116 4.41 -7.03 7.64
N TYR A 117 4.74 -6.72 6.38
CA TYR A 117 3.77 -6.82 5.28
C TYR A 117 3.35 -8.26 4.97
N ALA A 118 4.25 -9.23 5.11
CA ALA A 118 3.94 -10.64 4.92
C ALA A 118 2.87 -11.12 5.91
N SER A 119 2.83 -10.56 7.13
CA SER A 119 1.75 -10.83 8.09
C SER A 119 0.36 -10.35 7.64
N PHE A 120 0.29 -9.49 6.62
CA PHE A 120 -0.94 -9.04 5.94
C PHE A 120 -1.15 -9.73 4.57
N GLY A 121 -0.40 -10.81 4.28
CA GLY A 121 -0.51 -11.57 3.04
C GLY A 121 0.35 -11.04 1.88
N ALA A 122 1.42 -10.28 2.18
CA ALA A 122 2.33 -9.82 1.13
C ALA A 122 3.27 -10.92 0.63
N GLU A 123 3.19 -11.18 -0.68
CA GLU A 123 4.07 -11.98 -1.52
C GLU A 123 5.34 -11.27 -1.96
N HIS A 124 6.54 -11.87 -1.87
CA HIS A 124 7.68 -11.38 -2.64
C HIS A 124 7.42 -11.53 -4.14
N LEU A 125 7.84 -10.56 -4.96
CA LEU A 125 7.95 -10.81 -6.39
C LEU A 125 9.12 -11.76 -6.68
N GLN A 126 8.97 -12.55 -7.73
CA GLN A 126 9.95 -13.50 -8.23
C GLN A 126 11.02 -12.79 -9.08
N GLY A 127 12.21 -13.39 -9.15
CA GLY A 127 13.29 -12.93 -10.04
C GLY A 127 13.90 -11.57 -9.68
N GLN A 128 13.81 -11.14 -8.42
CA GLN A 128 14.36 -9.86 -8.00
C GLN A 128 15.89 -9.86 -8.04
N PRO A 129 16.52 -8.88 -8.72
CA PRO A 129 17.96 -8.72 -8.69
C PRO A 129 18.47 -8.44 -7.28
N GLN A 130 19.62 -9.01 -6.93
CA GLN A 130 20.32 -8.68 -5.68
C GLN A 130 20.61 -7.18 -5.60
N GLY A 131 20.29 -6.57 -4.45
CA GLY A 131 20.50 -5.14 -4.20
C GLY A 131 19.33 -4.22 -4.59
N GLN A 132 18.24 -4.74 -5.16
CA GLN A 132 17.01 -3.96 -5.35
C GLN A 132 16.16 -3.87 -4.07
N PRO A 133 15.23 -2.89 -3.98
CA PRO A 133 14.25 -2.83 -2.90
C PRO A 133 13.50 -4.17 -2.78
N LEU A 134 13.22 -4.60 -1.56
CA LEU A 134 12.43 -5.80 -1.29
C LEU A 134 10.98 -5.53 -1.72
N ARG A 135 10.68 -5.83 -2.99
CA ARG A 135 9.36 -5.52 -3.54
C ARG A 135 8.39 -6.67 -3.30
N LEU A 136 7.28 -6.34 -2.67
CA LEU A 136 6.20 -7.27 -2.35
C LEU A 136 4.90 -6.85 -3.03
N VAL A 137 3.98 -7.78 -3.09
CA VAL A 137 2.62 -7.56 -3.58
C VAL A 137 1.61 -8.24 -2.68
N ILE A 138 0.50 -7.56 -2.38
CA ILE A 138 -0.67 -8.15 -1.75
C ILE A 138 -1.78 -8.16 -2.79
N HIS A 139 -2.45 -9.29 -2.98
CA HIS A 139 -3.68 -9.29 -3.78
C HIS A 139 -4.75 -8.49 -3.01
N LEU A 140 -5.33 -7.46 -3.64
CA LEU A 140 -6.36 -6.63 -3.01
C LEU A 140 -7.57 -7.44 -2.50
N ALA A 141 -7.85 -8.60 -3.10
CA ALA A 141 -8.88 -9.53 -2.66
C ALA A 141 -8.65 -10.03 -1.22
N THR A 142 -7.40 -10.12 -0.74
CA THR A 142 -7.05 -10.48 0.64
C THR A 142 -7.71 -9.54 1.66
N PHE A 143 -7.80 -8.23 1.35
CA PHE A 143 -8.45 -7.27 2.23
C PHE A 143 -9.97 -7.20 2.04
N ALA A 144 -10.46 -7.63 0.88
CA ALA A 144 -11.85 -7.39 0.50
C ALA A 144 -12.86 -8.14 1.38
N ALA A 145 -12.52 -9.34 1.85
CA ALA A 145 -13.40 -10.10 2.75
C ALA A 145 -13.56 -9.40 4.10
N ASP A 146 -12.46 -9.10 4.78
CA ASP A 146 -12.46 -8.45 6.10
C ASP A 146 -13.08 -7.05 6.06
N LEU A 147 -12.79 -6.28 5.02
CA LEU A 147 -13.36 -4.94 4.86
C LEU A 147 -14.88 -4.97 4.61
N ARG A 148 -15.39 -5.96 3.87
CA ARG A 148 -16.85 -6.14 3.70
C ARG A 148 -17.51 -6.57 5.01
N ALA A 149 -16.91 -7.52 5.73
CA ALA A 149 -17.42 -7.97 7.02
C ALA A 149 -17.49 -6.82 8.04
N ALA A 150 -16.56 -5.86 7.96
CA ALA A 150 -16.53 -4.66 8.79
C ALA A 150 -17.44 -3.50 8.28
N GLY A 151 -18.18 -3.67 7.17
CA GLY A 151 -19.05 -2.63 6.61
C GLY A 151 -18.27 -1.44 6.03
N HIS A 152 -17.07 -1.68 5.51
CA HIS A 152 -16.17 -0.65 4.98
C HIS A 152 -16.06 -0.63 3.44
N LEU A 153 -16.75 -1.53 2.75
CA LEU A 153 -16.90 -1.60 1.30
C LEU A 153 -18.37 -1.87 0.98
#